data_AF-A0A0F9D4Y0-F1
#
_entry.id   AF-A0A0F9D4Y0-F1
#
_cell.length_a   1.000
_cell.length_b   1.000
_cell.length_c   1.000
_cell.angle_alpha   90.00
_cell.angle_beta   90.00
_cell.angle_gamma   90.00
#
_symmetry.space_group_name_H-M   'P 1'
#
loop_
_entity.id
_entity.type
_entity.pdbx_description
1 polymer ?
#
loop_
_entity_poly.entity_id
_entity_poly.type
_entity_poly.pdbx_seq_one_letter_code
_entity_poly.pdbx_strand_id
1 'polypeptide(L)'
;MDDDKCNGCAYCIRACDFGVMSLHMATQKAITCDLCVSMKEEFIDDGSGKIEPQCILVCPKEAISLKDVEQIGEETRIDAVKRLFGDMLKDYQD
;
A
#
# COMPACT_ATOMS: atom_id res chain seq x y z
N MET A 1 2.90 14.17 -2.33
CA MET A 1 3.84 15.29 -2.11
C MET A 1 3.03 16.58 -2.09
N ASP A 2 3.55 17.65 -1.48
CA ASP A 2 2.95 18.97 -1.61
C ASP A 2 3.65 19.70 -2.77
N ASP A 3 2.94 19.84 -3.89
CA ASP A 3 3.48 20.36 -5.14
C ASP A 3 3.85 21.84 -5.04
N ASP A 4 3.15 22.62 -4.20
CA ASP A 4 3.43 24.04 -4.00
C ASP A 4 4.72 24.25 -3.20
N LYS A 5 5.01 23.34 -2.26
CA LYS A 5 6.23 23.40 -1.43
C LYS A 5 7.45 22.73 -2.05
N CYS A 6 7.25 21.79 -2.97
CA CYS A 6 8.36 21.03 -3.56
C CYS A 6 9.22 21.93 -4.48
N ASN A 7 10.52 22.00 -4.24
CA ASN A 7 11.46 22.82 -5.03
C ASN A 7 12.38 22.03 -5.95
N GLY A 8 12.17 20.71 -6.08
CA GLY A 8 12.96 19.87 -6.97
C GLY A 8 14.38 19.53 -6.50
N CYS A 9 14.74 19.79 -5.22
CA CYS A 9 16.08 19.51 -4.70
C CYS A 9 16.51 18.02 -4.70
N ALA A 10 15.57 17.10 -4.93
CA ALA A 10 15.80 15.65 -4.99
C ALA A 10 16.41 15.00 -3.72
N TYR A 11 16.39 15.68 -2.57
CA TYR A 11 16.91 15.11 -1.32
C TYR A 11 16.09 13.89 -0.85
N CYS A 12 14.77 13.95 -1.00
CA CYS A 12 13.88 12.82 -0.74
C CYS A 12 14.19 11.58 -1.58
N ILE A 13 14.53 11.78 -2.86
CA ILE A 13 14.91 10.68 -3.77
C ILE A 13 16.16 9.97 -3.26
N ARG A 14 17.18 10.73 -2.85
CA ARG A 14 18.43 10.16 -2.29
C ARG A 14 18.25 9.51 -0.92
N ALA A 15 17.28 9.99 -0.13
CA ALA A 15 17.03 9.49 1.21
C ALA A 15 16.19 8.20 1.25
N CYS A 16 15.53 7.84 0.14
CA CYS A 16 14.65 6.68 0.10
C CYS A 16 15.41 5.40 -0.23
N ASP A 17 15.59 4.52 0.75
CA ASP A 17 16.29 3.23 0.58
C ASP A 17 15.60 2.28 -0.40
N PHE A 18 14.29 2.44 -0.60
CA PHE A 18 13.50 1.63 -1.52
C PHE A 18 13.59 2.11 -2.98
N GLY A 19 14.13 3.31 -3.24
CA GLY A 19 14.29 3.85 -4.58
C GLY A 19 12.98 4.14 -5.32
N VAL A 20 11.86 4.33 -4.61
CA VAL A 20 10.52 4.45 -5.21
C VAL A 20 10.14 5.85 -5.67
N MET A 21 10.96 6.86 -5.37
CA MET A 21 10.69 8.26 -5.71
C MET A 21 11.40 8.66 -7.00
N SER A 22 10.76 9.50 -7.82
CA SER A 22 11.32 9.99 -9.08
C SER A 22 11.10 11.50 -9.24
N LEU A 23 11.81 12.14 -10.18
CA LEU A 23 11.61 13.55 -10.51
C LEU A 23 10.86 13.66 -11.83
N HIS A 24 9.74 14.38 -11.83
CA HIS A 24 8.99 14.64 -13.05
C HIS A 24 9.74 15.67 -13.91
N MET A 25 10.11 15.30 -15.14
CA MET A 25 11.05 16.08 -15.97
C MET A 25 10.55 17.48 -16.34
N ALA A 26 9.24 17.64 -16.57
CA ALA A 26 8.68 18.93 -17.01
C ALA A 26 8.45 19.91 -15.85
N THR A 27 8.01 19.40 -14.69
CA THR A 27 7.66 20.24 -13.53
C THR A 27 8.81 20.34 -12.54
N GLN A 28 9.83 19.48 -12.66
CA GLN A 28 10.92 19.32 -11.70
C GLN A 28 10.42 19.06 -10.27
N LYS A 29 9.22 18.49 -10.12
CA LYS A 29 8.64 18.09 -8.84
C LYS A 29 8.93 16.62 -8.60
N ALA A 30 9.22 16.26 -7.35
CA ALA A 30 9.35 14.87 -6.98
C ALA A 30 7.95 14.21 -6.94
N ILE A 31 7.89 12.97 -7.41
CA ILE A 31 6.67 12.17 -7.53
C ILE A 31 6.89 10.80 -6.87
N THR A 32 5.83 10.28 -6.28
CA THR A 32 5.75 8.96 -5.65
C THR A 32 4.29 8.52 -5.61
N CYS A 33 4.02 7.24 -5.38
CA CYS A 33 2.68 6.74 -5.09
C CYS A 33 2.07 7.55 -3.94
N ASP A 34 0.87 8.08 -4.16
CA ASP A 34 0.10 8.86 -3.20
C ASP A 34 -1.08 8.07 -2.62
N LEU A 35 -1.15 6.76 -2.86
CA LEU A 35 -2.30 5.91 -2.56
C LEU A 35 -3.60 6.37 -3.24
N CYS A 36 -3.50 6.99 -4.42
CA CYS A 36 -4.62 7.54 -5.18
C CYS A 36 -5.42 8.62 -4.44
N VAL A 37 -4.86 9.27 -3.40
CA VAL A 37 -5.57 10.32 -2.64
C VAL A 37 -5.85 11.58 -3.47
N SER A 38 -5.05 11.83 -4.50
CA SER A 38 -5.22 12.97 -5.43
C SER A 38 -6.03 12.60 -6.68
N MET A 39 -6.47 11.35 -6.79
CA MET A 39 -7.21 10.87 -7.95
C MET A 39 -8.59 11.52 -7.98
N LYS A 40 -9.01 12.03 -9.14
CA LYS A 40 -10.31 12.67 -9.28
C LYS A 40 -11.43 11.64 -9.07
N GLU A 41 -12.52 12.08 -8.46
CA GLU A 41 -13.72 11.27 -8.21
C GLU A 41 -14.25 10.56 -9.48
N GLU A 42 -14.09 11.16 -10.66
CA GLU A 42 -14.45 10.57 -11.96
C GLU A 42 -13.67 9.30 -12.35
N PHE A 43 -12.51 9.06 -11.72
CA PHE A 43 -11.69 7.86 -11.91
C PHE A 43 -11.84 6.85 -10.77
N ILE A 44 -12.68 7.14 -9.77
CA ILE A 44 -13.04 6.21 -8.72
C ILE A 44 -14.31 5.48 -9.20
N ASP A 45 -14.22 4.17 -9.38
CA ASP A 45 -15.35 3.34 -9.83
C ASP A 45 -16.49 3.38 -8.81
N ASP A 46 -17.64 3.93 -9.22
CA ASP A 46 -18.85 4.07 -8.39
C ASP A 46 -19.58 2.74 -8.14
N GLY A 47 -19.26 1.70 -8.92
CA GLY A 47 -19.91 0.39 -8.92
C GLY A 47 -19.67 -0.43 -7.65
N SER A 48 -18.61 -0.15 -6.89
CA SER A 48 -18.27 -0.85 -5.64
C SER A 48 -18.74 -0.14 -4.37
N GLY A 49 -19.16 1.13 -4.48
CA GLY A 49 -19.50 1.99 -3.35
C GLY A 49 -18.33 2.33 -2.41
N LYS A 50 -17.08 2.03 -2.80
CA LYS A 50 -15.87 2.28 -2.00
C LYS A 50 -14.77 2.91 -2.86
N ILE A 51 -14.10 3.91 -2.29
CA ILE A 51 -12.91 4.51 -2.89
C ILE A 51 -11.73 3.56 -2.67
N GLU A 52 -11.33 2.83 -3.70
CA GLU A 52 -10.17 1.93 -3.70
C GLU A 52 -9.09 2.43 -4.68
N PRO A 53 -7.79 2.28 -4.36
CA PRO A 53 -6.71 2.59 -5.30
C PRO A 53 -6.85 1.85 -6.64
N GLN A 54 -6.57 2.54 -7.74
CA GLN A 54 -6.74 1.98 -9.10
C GLN A 54 -5.95 0.69 -9.33
N CYS A 55 -4.76 0.57 -8.72
CA CYS A 55 -3.94 -0.63 -8.83
C CYS A 55 -4.59 -1.87 -8.18
N ILE A 56 -5.44 -1.69 -7.17
CA ILE A 56 -6.23 -2.74 -6.54
C ILE A 56 -7.39 -3.12 -7.46
N LEU A 57 -8.16 -2.13 -7.93
CA LEU A 57 -9.32 -2.34 -8.80
C LEU A 57 -8.98 -3.07 -10.11
N VAL A 58 -7.85 -2.71 -10.73
CA VAL A 58 -7.44 -3.31 -12.02
C VAL A 58 -6.82 -4.71 -11.86
N CYS A 59 -6.51 -5.15 -10.63
CA CYS A 59 -5.77 -6.38 -10.42
C CYS A 59 -6.66 -7.62 -10.68
N PRO A 60 -6.46 -8.36 -11.79
CA PRO A 60 -7.35 -9.48 -12.15
C PRO A 60 -7.17 -10.72 -11.27
N LYS A 61 -6.16 -10.71 -10.41
CA LYS A 61 -5.83 -11.81 -9.49
C LYS A 61 -6.09 -11.46 -8.03
N GLU A 62 -6.66 -10.27 -7.76
CA GLU A 62 -6.96 -9.81 -6.40
C GLU A 62 -5.74 -9.92 -5.47
N ALA A 63 -4.54 -9.71 -6.02
CA ALA A 63 -3.27 -9.93 -5.31
C ALA A 63 -2.88 -8.75 -4.41
N ILE A 64 -3.60 -7.63 -4.50
CA ILE A 64 -3.30 -6.38 -3.80
C ILE A 64 -4.53 -6.03 -2.97
N SER A 65 -4.31 -5.69 -1.70
CA SER A 65 -5.35 -5.23 -0.77
C SER A 65 -4.81 -4.07 0.06
N LEU A 66 -5.65 -3.10 0.38
CA LEU A 66 -5.31 -2.02 1.31
C LEU A 66 -5.74 -2.41 2.72
N LYS A 67 -4.82 -2.31 3.69
CA LYS A 67 -5.09 -2.61 5.11
C LYS A 67 -4.42 -1.56 6.00
N ASP A 68 -5.05 -1.28 7.13
CA ASP A 68 -4.42 -0.50 8.19
C ASP A 68 -3.56 -1.39 9.13
N VAL A 69 -2.83 -0.73 10.04
CA VAL A 69 -1.91 -1.40 10.97
C VAL A 69 -2.66 -2.29 11.95
N GLU A 70 -3.89 -1.96 12.31
CA GLU A 70 -4.71 -2.72 13.26
C GLU A 70 -5.17 -4.03 12.62
N GLN A 71 -5.70 -3.98 11.40
CA GLN A 71 -6.07 -5.14 10.61
C GLN A 71 -4.90 -6.11 10.41
N ILE A 72 -3.72 -5.58 10.06
CA ILE A 72 -2.49 -6.39 9.92
C ILE A 72 -2.12 -7.05 11.25
N GLY A 73 -2.21 -6.30 12.35
CA GLY A 73 -1.91 -6.80 13.70
C GLY A 73 -2.87 -7.90 14.16
N GLU A 74 -4.17 -7.74 13.89
CA GLU A 74 -5.19 -8.74 14.20
C GLU A 74 -4.96 -10.05 13.41
N GLU A 75 -4.80 -9.94 12.09
CA GLU A 75 -4.52 -11.10 11.23
C GLU A 75 -3.27 -11.84 11.67
N THR A 76 -2.19 -11.11 11.96
CA THR A 76 -0.92 -11.70 12.41
C THR A 76 -1.09 -12.44 13.74
N ARG A 77 -1.86 -11.90 14.68
CA ARG A 77 -2.15 -12.55 15.98
C ARG A 77 -2.94 -13.83 15.77
N ILE A 78 -4.00 -13.77 14.96
CA ILE A 78 -4.84 -14.93 14.63
C ILE A 78 -3.98 -16.03 13.98
N ASP A 79 -3.10 -15.66 13.04
CA ASP A 79 -2.25 -16.63 12.36
C ASP A 79 -1.17 -17.22 13.26
N ALA A 80 -0.60 -16.44 14.17
CA ALA A 80 0.32 -16.96 15.20
C ALA A 80 -0.36 -17.99 16.11
N VAL A 81 -1.60 -17.70 16.53
CA VAL A 81 -2.41 -18.61 17.34
C VAL A 81 -2.72 -19.90 16.58
N LYS A 82 -3.15 -19.81 15.32
CA LYS A 82 -3.41 -21.00 14.48
C LYS A 82 -2.17 -21.89 14.34
N ARG A 83 -0.99 -21.29 14.15
CA ARG A 83 0.28 -22.04 14.07
C ARG A 83 0.59 -22.77 15.39
N LEU A 84 0.49 -22.06 16.52
CA LEU A 84 0.73 -22.65 17.85
C LEU A 84 -0.18 -23.87 18.12
N PHE A 85 -1.48 -23.75 17.83
CA PHE A 85 -2.41 -24.86 18.02
C PHE A 85 -2.22 -25.98 16.99
N GLY A 86 -1.84 -25.66 15.75
CA GLY A 86 -1.51 -26.65 14.73
C GLY A 86 -0.27 -27.47 15.09
N ASP A 87 0.74 -26.84 15.69
CA ASP A 87 1.95 -27.51 16.15
C ASP A 87 1.66 -28.40 17.38
N MET A 88 0.89 -27.91 18.36
CA MET A 88 0.46 -28.74 19.50
C MET A 88 -0.34 -29.98 19.08
N LEU A 89 -1.16 -29.90 18.04
CA LEU A 89 -1.90 -31.06 17.53
C LEU A 89 -1.01 -32.09 16.84
N LYS A 90 0.10 -31.66 16.21
CA LYS A 90 1.10 -32.58 15.66
C LYS A 90 1.87 -33.28 16.77
N ASP A 91 2.32 -32.54 17.78
CA ASP A 91 3.08 -33.07 18.92
C ASP A 91 2.29 -34.10 19.74
N TYR A 92 0.95 -34.08 19.69
CA TYR A 92 0.09 -35.07 20.35
C TYR A 92 -0.11 -36.35 19.51
N GLN A 93 0.15 -36.31 18.20
CA GLN A 93 -0.09 -37.42 17.27
C GLN A 93 1.15 -38.30 17.02
N ASP A 94 2.32 -37.86 17.46
CA ASP A 94 3.59 -38.63 17.49
C ASP A 94 3.82 -39.31 18.85
#